data_AF-A0A8I2D579-F1
#
_entry.id   AF-A0A8I2D579-F1
#
_cell.length_a   1.000
_cell.length_b   1.000
_cell.length_c   1.000
_cell.angle_alpha   90.00
_cell.angle_beta   90.00
_cell.angle_gamma   90.00
#
_symmetry.space_group_name_H-M   'P 1'
#
loop_
_entity.id
_entity.type
_entity.pdbx_description
1 polymer ?
#
loop_
_entity_poly.entity_id
_entity_poly.type
_entity_poly.pdbx_seq_one_letter_code
_entity_poly.pdbx_strand_id
1 'polypeptide(L)'
;MNRSGIVKGVVYNPILHESFGALVFIENGKILKIERDGNIKEPLILPGFIDSHVHIESSMLTPAQFGRTAAAHGTVAAVADPHEIANVAGVEGINFMLSSAIESPIKLFFGAPSCVPASPFDECFQPFSPGIIKELIDRSDIFFLGEMMNFPGVIGGNAEVMEKINIAKSAGKPIDGHAPSLDKNDLKKYISAGISTDHESFSLEEALDKLSFGMKVIIREGSAAKNFDALHSLIPRFHDNLMFCTDDCHPDDLIVGHINKLVKKAINAGYNIFDILQVSSVNPVMHYNLNVGLLQPGDPADFIVVDGLSSLNIISTYINGDDVLKEPRPTTNVKIPTYTFPNSFDSNLLVKKLDTKRVKVIDVVKDELITNWHVENSNTDLLEANPKEDLLKIAVVSRYKKNEASVGLIRGFGINKGAIAASIAHDSHHIIAIGCDDNSITQSINYIVKCGGGICYFDGDSIYGLPLPAFGLMTNESAEVAGKAYHELTQRVIADGCKLQAPFMTMSFMSLSVIPHLKITPTSLFDVDKFSFTNICL
;
A
#
# COMPACT_ATOMS: atom_id res chain seq x y z
N MET A 1 -11.88 28.10 5.69
CA MET A 1 -12.66 29.21 6.27
C MET A 1 -12.30 29.29 7.74
N ASN A 2 -12.11 30.48 8.32
CA ASN A 2 -11.86 30.65 9.75
C ASN A 2 -13.18 30.46 10.51
N ARG A 3 -13.53 29.22 10.84
CA ARG A 3 -14.75 28.91 11.57
C ARG A 3 -14.48 28.84 13.07
N SER A 4 -15.36 29.47 13.84
CA SER A 4 -15.46 29.27 15.27
C SER A 4 -16.61 28.31 15.54
N GLY A 5 -16.42 27.38 16.47
CA GLY A 5 -17.39 26.33 16.76
C GLY A 5 -17.25 25.80 18.18
N ILE A 6 -18.29 25.13 18.66
CA ILE A 6 -18.28 24.45 19.96
C ILE A 6 -18.75 23.02 19.72
N VAL A 7 -17.93 22.05 20.13
CA VAL A 7 -18.28 20.63 20.12
C VAL A 7 -18.43 20.14 21.55
N LYS A 8 -19.54 19.45 21.82
CA LYS A 8 -19.90 18.95 23.15
C LYS A 8 -19.71 17.45 23.20
N GLY A 9 -19.08 16.93 24.26
CA GLY A 9 -18.97 15.48 24.49
C GLY A 9 -18.05 15.12 25.64
N VAL A 10 -17.85 13.82 25.86
CA VAL A 10 -16.86 13.28 26.79
C VAL A 10 -15.52 13.20 26.07
N VAL A 11 -14.60 14.08 26.42
CA VAL A 11 -13.25 14.13 25.85
C VAL A 11 -12.41 13.03 26.47
N TYR A 12 -11.78 12.21 25.62
CA TYR A 12 -10.71 11.30 26.02
C TYR A 12 -9.38 12.00 25.73
N ASN A 13 -8.70 12.43 26.79
CA ASN A 13 -7.40 13.07 26.67
C ASN A 13 -6.30 11.99 26.68
N PRO A 14 -5.61 11.74 25.54
CA PRO A 14 -4.62 10.68 25.46
C PRO A 14 -3.31 11.05 26.18
N ILE A 15 -3.05 12.33 26.46
CA ILE A 15 -1.83 12.80 27.11
C ILE A 15 -1.94 12.72 28.64
N LEU A 16 -3.12 13.07 29.17
CA LEU A 16 -3.40 13.04 30.61
C LEU A 16 -3.99 11.71 31.10
N HIS A 17 -4.33 10.80 30.18
CA HIS A 17 -4.92 9.49 30.47
C HIS A 17 -6.20 9.62 31.32
N GLU A 18 -7.07 10.57 30.96
CA GLU A 18 -8.35 10.80 31.62
C GLU A 18 -9.49 11.04 30.62
N SER A 19 -10.71 10.82 31.06
CA SER A 19 -11.93 11.15 30.31
C SER A 19 -12.85 12.04 31.12
N PHE A 20 -13.38 13.11 30.52
CA PHE A 20 -14.29 14.03 31.20
C PHE A 20 -15.27 14.70 30.24
N GLY A 21 -16.48 15.01 30.72
CA GLY A 21 -17.44 15.82 29.97
C GLY A 21 -16.91 17.24 29.75
N ALA A 22 -17.00 17.76 28.52
CA ALA A 22 -16.50 19.09 28.18
C ALA A 22 -17.16 19.73 26.94
N LEU A 23 -16.96 21.04 26.84
CA LEU A 23 -17.14 21.84 25.64
C LEU A 23 -15.76 22.15 25.03
N VAL A 24 -15.55 21.73 23.79
CA VAL A 24 -14.35 21.99 22.99
C VAL A 24 -14.62 23.22 22.13
N PHE A 25 -13.94 24.32 22.43
CA PHE A 25 -14.05 25.57 21.67
C PHE A 25 -13.00 25.58 20.56
N ILE A 26 -13.46 25.79 19.34
CA ILE A 26 -12.65 25.82 18.12
C ILE A 26 -12.64 27.24 17.57
N GLU A 27 -11.47 27.72 17.17
CA GLU A 27 -11.31 29.01 16.50
C GLU A 27 -10.13 28.93 15.52
N ASN A 28 -10.32 29.44 14.31
CA ASN A 28 -9.28 29.47 13.26
C ASN A 28 -8.63 28.09 13.02
N GLY A 29 -9.45 27.04 13.08
CA GLY A 29 -9.05 25.65 12.88
C GLY A 29 -8.21 25.02 13.99
N LYS A 30 -8.12 25.66 15.15
CA LYS A 30 -7.43 25.16 16.33
C LYS A 30 -8.37 25.04 17.52
N ILE A 31 -7.98 24.21 18.48
CA ILE A 31 -8.66 24.13 19.78
C ILE A 31 -8.22 25.34 20.61
N LEU A 32 -9.14 26.26 20.88
CA LEU A 32 -8.86 27.44 21.70
C LEU A 32 -8.78 27.07 23.18
N LYS A 33 -9.79 26.32 23.67
CA LYS A 33 -9.86 25.83 25.04
C LYS A 33 -10.81 24.63 25.14
N ILE A 34 -10.64 23.87 26.22
CA ILE A 34 -11.54 22.77 26.60
C ILE A 34 -12.07 23.08 27.99
N GLU A 35 -13.39 23.27 28.11
CA GLU A 35 -14.06 23.66 29.35
C GLU A 35 -14.81 22.45 29.92
N ARG A 36 -14.43 21.98 31.11
CA ARG A 36 -15.07 20.81 31.74
C ARG A 36 -16.49 21.11 32.18
N ASP A 37 -17.41 20.20 31.89
CA ASP A 37 -18.78 20.19 32.39
C ASP A 37 -19.20 18.74 32.69
N GLY A 38 -19.32 18.44 33.99
CA GLY A 38 -19.63 17.10 34.49
C GLY A 38 -21.04 16.59 34.13
N ASN A 39 -21.93 17.46 33.64
CA ASN A 39 -23.27 17.07 33.17
C ASN A 39 -23.23 16.44 31.77
N ILE A 40 -22.13 16.58 31.04
CA ILE A 40 -21.97 16.01 29.71
C ILE A 40 -21.51 14.55 29.83
N LYS A 41 -22.31 13.62 29.30
CA LYS A 41 -22.03 12.17 29.33
C LYS A 41 -21.87 11.53 27.95
N GLU A 42 -22.28 12.24 26.89
CA GLU A 42 -22.24 11.78 25.50
C GLU A 42 -22.33 12.99 24.53
N PRO A 43 -21.99 12.81 23.24
CA PRO A 43 -21.24 11.69 22.65
C PRO A 43 -19.78 11.66 23.13
N LEU A 44 -18.96 10.71 22.66
CA LEU A 44 -17.53 10.65 23.01
C LEU A 44 -16.69 11.41 21.98
N ILE A 45 -15.64 12.10 22.43
CA ILE A 45 -14.69 12.83 21.59
C ILE A 45 -13.31 12.19 21.80
N LEU A 46 -12.75 11.61 20.74
CA LEU A 46 -11.44 10.95 20.73
C LEU A 46 -10.47 11.70 19.80
N PRO A 47 -9.15 11.63 20.03
CA PRO A 47 -8.18 11.97 19.00
C PRO A 47 -8.49 11.18 17.72
N GLY A 48 -8.24 11.78 16.57
CA GLY A 48 -8.42 11.09 15.30
C GLY A 48 -7.41 9.96 15.12
N PHE A 49 -7.76 8.96 14.32
CA PHE A 49 -6.86 7.85 14.01
C PHE A 49 -5.86 8.25 12.93
N ILE A 50 -4.65 7.70 13.03
CA ILE A 50 -3.58 7.92 12.06
C ILE A 50 -3.14 6.58 11.52
N ASP A 51 -3.13 6.45 10.20
CA ASP A 51 -2.45 5.34 9.52
C ASP A 51 -0.96 5.68 9.44
N SER A 52 -0.12 4.90 10.13
CA SER A 52 1.30 5.21 10.22
C SER A 52 2.16 4.66 9.08
N HIS A 53 1.58 3.90 8.13
CA HIS A 53 2.28 3.42 6.94
C HIS A 53 1.27 2.91 5.90
N VAL A 54 1.15 3.60 4.77
CA VAL A 54 0.23 3.20 3.70
C VAL A 54 0.79 3.48 2.32
N HIS A 55 0.40 2.65 1.36
CA HIS A 55 0.55 2.91 -0.07
C HIS A 55 -0.82 3.32 -0.62
N ILE A 56 -1.03 4.63 -0.81
CA ILE A 56 -2.33 5.15 -1.28
C ILE A 56 -2.68 4.54 -2.65
N GLU A 57 -1.68 4.32 -3.48
CA GLU A 57 -1.79 3.68 -4.79
C GLU A 57 -2.44 2.30 -4.72
N SER A 58 -2.21 1.53 -3.65
CA SER A 58 -2.81 0.21 -3.44
C SER A 58 -4.32 0.27 -3.21
N SER A 59 -4.86 1.43 -2.80
CA SER A 59 -6.31 1.66 -2.80
C SER A 59 -6.91 1.87 -4.18
N MET A 60 -6.08 1.95 -5.22
CA MET A 60 -6.47 2.29 -6.59
C MET A 60 -7.16 3.65 -6.71
N LEU A 61 -7.09 4.48 -5.68
CA LEU A 61 -7.74 5.79 -5.60
C LEU A 61 -6.71 6.90 -5.55
N THR A 62 -7.03 8.06 -6.10
CA THR A 62 -6.23 9.26 -5.86
C THR A 62 -6.20 9.62 -4.37
N PRO A 63 -5.16 10.32 -3.88
CA PRO A 63 -5.08 10.81 -2.50
C PRO A 63 -6.37 11.49 -1.99
N ALA A 64 -7.04 12.26 -2.85
CA ALA A 64 -8.30 12.92 -2.51
C ALA A 64 -9.44 11.93 -2.21
N GLN A 65 -9.56 10.86 -3.02
CA GLN A 65 -10.61 9.85 -2.87
C GLN A 65 -10.30 8.86 -1.74
N PHE A 66 -9.04 8.46 -1.59
CA PHE A 66 -8.56 7.71 -0.42
C PHE A 66 -8.93 8.43 0.87
N GLY A 67 -8.54 9.71 0.98
CA GLY A 67 -8.78 10.50 2.19
C GLY A 67 -10.26 10.66 2.53
N ARG A 68 -11.12 10.75 1.51
CA ARG A 68 -12.58 10.84 1.68
C ARG A 68 -13.15 9.59 2.35
N THR A 69 -12.69 8.43 1.91
CA THR A 69 -13.12 7.14 2.43
C THR A 69 -12.55 6.90 3.83
N ALA A 70 -11.25 7.16 4.02
CA ALA A 70 -10.59 7.03 5.31
C ALA A 70 -11.19 7.97 6.39
N ALA A 71 -11.60 9.19 6.03
CA ALA A 71 -12.26 10.13 6.93
C ALA A 71 -13.58 9.57 7.49
N ALA A 72 -14.36 8.84 6.70
CA ALA A 72 -15.60 8.21 7.13
C ALA A 72 -15.37 7.15 8.22
N HIS A 73 -14.13 6.67 8.34
CA HIS A 73 -13.67 5.73 9.34
C HIS A 73 -12.91 6.41 10.49
N GLY A 74 -12.99 7.73 10.63
CA GLY A 74 -12.37 8.46 11.74
C GLY A 74 -10.86 8.65 11.62
N THR A 75 -10.30 8.36 10.44
CA THR A 75 -8.90 8.67 10.15
C THR A 75 -8.76 10.16 9.88
N VAL A 76 -7.79 10.79 10.53
CA VAL A 76 -7.51 12.23 10.36
C VAL A 76 -6.19 12.49 9.66
N ALA A 77 -5.30 11.49 9.65
CA ALA A 77 -4.05 11.56 8.91
C ALA A 77 -3.57 10.19 8.42
N ALA A 78 -2.71 10.20 7.40
CA ALA A 78 -1.95 9.03 6.97
C ALA A 78 -0.50 9.40 6.63
N VAL A 79 0.42 8.50 6.95
CA VAL A 79 1.84 8.54 6.59
C VAL A 79 2.01 7.61 5.39
N ALA A 80 2.27 8.20 4.23
CA ALA A 80 2.21 7.49 2.95
C ALA A 80 3.59 7.41 2.28
N ASP A 81 4.00 6.22 1.89
CA ASP A 81 5.18 6.03 1.04
C ASP A 81 4.74 5.87 -0.43
N PRO A 82 4.95 6.89 -1.29
CA PRO A 82 4.49 6.87 -2.68
C PRO A 82 5.46 6.12 -3.60
N HIS A 83 5.97 4.95 -3.17
CA HIS A 83 7.01 4.24 -3.91
C HIS A 83 6.50 3.67 -5.23
N GLU A 84 5.20 3.37 -5.32
CA GLU A 84 4.56 2.79 -6.50
C GLU A 84 4.57 3.80 -7.66
N ILE A 85 4.06 5.01 -7.40
CA ILE A 85 4.07 6.06 -8.41
C ILE A 85 5.48 6.58 -8.69
N ALA A 86 6.41 6.50 -7.73
CA ALA A 86 7.80 6.86 -7.96
C ALA A 86 8.50 5.87 -8.91
N ASN A 87 8.21 4.57 -8.81
CA ASN A 87 8.67 3.60 -9.81
C ASN A 87 8.11 3.93 -11.21
N VAL A 88 6.86 4.39 -11.30
CA VAL A 88 6.19 4.70 -12.57
C VAL A 88 6.58 6.03 -13.19
N ALA A 89 6.79 7.07 -12.39
CA ALA A 89 6.89 8.47 -12.85
C ALA A 89 7.93 9.30 -12.10
N GLY A 90 8.72 8.69 -11.22
CA GLY A 90 9.76 9.35 -10.44
C GLY A 90 9.23 10.51 -9.60
N VAL A 91 10.01 11.59 -9.51
CA VAL A 91 9.67 12.79 -8.73
C VAL A 91 8.38 13.46 -9.20
N GLU A 92 8.04 13.36 -10.49
CA GLU A 92 6.79 13.93 -11.02
C GLU A 92 5.57 13.18 -10.48
N GLY A 93 5.67 11.87 -10.30
CA GLY A 93 4.66 11.06 -9.61
C GLY A 93 4.44 11.55 -8.17
N ILE A 94 5.52 11.79 -7.43
CA ILE A 94 5.45 12.30 -6.05
C ILE A 94 4.81 13.70 -6.02
N ASN A 95 5.15 14.58 -6.97
CA ASN A 95 4.54 15.90 -7.10
C ASN A 95 3.03 15.80 -7.39
N PHE A 96 2.60 14.84 -8.22
CA PHE A 96 1.18 14.56 -8.43
C PHE A 96 0.50 14.16 -7.12
N MET A 97 1.07 13.23 -6.34
CA MET A 97 0.50 12.80 -5.05
C MET A 97 0.32 13.97 -4.09
N LEU A 98 1.34 14.80 -3.94
CA LEU A 98 1.31 16.00 -3.10
C LEU A 98 0.24 16.99 -3.58
N SER A 99 0.13 17.21 -4.89
CA SER A 99 -0.89 18.11 -5.45
C SER A 99 -2.32 17.59 -5.25
N SER A 100 -2.54 16.29 -5.42
CA SER A 100 -3.84 15.65 -5.21
C SER A 100 -4.23 15.65 -3.72
N ALA A 101 -3.25 15.50 -2.83
CA ALA A 101 -3.46 15.52 -1.39
C ALA A 101 -3.98 16.85 -0.85
N ILE A 102 -3.77 17.98 -1.55
CA ILE A 102 -4.35 19.29 -1.16
C ILE A 102 -5.88 19.23 -1.10
N GLU A 103 -6.49 18.41 -1.96
CA GLU A 103 -7.94 18.23 -2.02
C GLU A 103 -8.46 17.17 -1.04
N SER A 104 -7.56 16.39 -0.44
CA SER A 104 -7.92 15.40 0.56
C SER A 104 -8.59 16.05 1.76
N PRO A 105 -9.67 15.45 2.30
CA PRO A 105 -10.27 15.94 3.52
C PRO A 105 -9.42 15.62 4.76
N ILE A 106 -8.47 14.67 4.69
CA ILE A 106 -7.55 14.32 5.77
C ILE A 106 -6.14 14.82 5.48
N LYS A 107 -5.26 14.80 6.48
CA LYS A 107 -3.86 15.19 6.32
C LYS A 107 -3.03 14.02 5.79
N LEU A 108 -2.32 14.21 4.67
CA LEU A 108 -1.46 13.18 4.10
C LEU A 108 -0.01 13.64 4.17
N PHE A 109 0.85 12.80 4.73
CA PHE A 109 2.26 13.08 4.98
C PHE A 109 3.09 12.10 4.16
N PHE A 110 3.82 12.60 3.15
CA PHE A 110 4.55 11.74 2.21
C PHE A 110 6.01 11.53 2.59
N GLY A 111 6.51 10.32 2.33
CA GLY A 111 7.92 9.96 2.43
C GLY A 111 8.68 10.16 1.11
N ALA A 112 10.00 10.11 1.17
CA ALA A 112 10.85 9.93 0.00
C ALA A 112 11.03 8.42 -0.26
N PRO A 113 10.53 7.85 -1.38
CA PRO A 113 10.69 6.43 -1.70
C PRO A 113 12.16 6.01 -1.73
N SER A 114 12.51 4.98 -0.97
CA SER A 114 13.90 4.67 -0.70
C SER A 114 14.54 3.70 -1.71
N CYS A 115 13.72 2.78 -2.24
CA CYS A 115 14.10 1.68 -3.13
C CYS A 115 13.40 1.79 -4.49
N VAL A 116 13.78 2.80 -5.28
CA VAL A 116 13.32 2.96 -6.68
C VAL A 116 14.50 2.74 -7.62
N PRO A 117 14.55 1.64 -8.39
CA PRO A 117 13.69 0.45 -8.28
C PRO A 117 14.04 -0.40 -7.04
N ALA A 118 13.19 -1.40 -6.75
CA ALA A 118 13.39 -2.35 -5.65
C ALA A 118 14.69 -3.17 -5.81
N SER A 119 15.01 -3.57 -7.04
CA SER A 119 16.26 -4.27 -7.37
C SER A 119 16.96 -3.68 -8.61
N PRO A 120 18.28 -3.88 -8.78
CA PRO A 120 18.99 -3.43 -9.98
C PRO A 120 18.59 -4.17 -11.27
N PHE A 121 17.77 -5.23 -11.17
CA PHE A 121 17.27 -6.00 -12.32
C PHE A 121 15.91 -5.51 -12.81
N ASP A 122 15.26 -4.64 -12.04
CA ASP A 122 13.95 -4.10 -12.36
C ASP A 122 14.07 -2.84 -13.20
N GLU A 123 13.10 -2.64 -14.08
CA GLU A 123 12.94 -1.39 -14.80
C GLU A 123 12.08 -0.44 -13.99
N CYS A 124 12.43 0.84 -13.97
CA CYS A 124 11.59 1.91 -13.46
C CYS A 124 11.72 3.12 -14.39
N PHE A 125 10.94 4.17 -14.13
CA PHE A 125 11.03 5.42 -14.86
C PHE A 125 12.41 6.07 -14.73
N GLN A 126 12.92 6.13 -13.50
CA GLN A 126 14.24 6.66 -13.18
C GLN A 126 14.71 6.12 -11.83
N PRO A 127 15.89 5.48 -11.74
CA PRO A 127 16.46 5.08 -10.45
C PRO A 127 16.72 6.29 -9.55
N PHE A 128 16.34 6.19 -8.28
CA PHE A 128 16.57 7.23 -7.29
C PHE A 128 17.97 7.12 -6.72
N SER A 129 18.85 8.02 -7.18
CA SER A 129 20.19 8.18 -6.63
C SER A 129 20.15 8.89 -5.26
N PRO A 130 21.25 8.87 -4.48
CA PRO A 130 21.38 9.68 -3.27
C PRO A 130 21.13 11.17 -3.52
N GLY A 131 21.48 11.69 -4.70
CA GLY A 131 21.19 13.07 -5.08
C GLY A 131 19.69 13.39 -5.13
N ILE A 132 18.89 12.51 -5.76
CA ILE A 132 17.43 12.66 -5.81
C ILE A 132 16.83 12.54 -4.42
N ILE A 133 17.28 11.56 -3.62
CA ILE A 133 16.83 11.42 -2.23
C ILE A 133 17.14 12.67 -1.42
N LYS A 134 18.32 13.27 -1.61
CA LYS A 134 18.66 14.53 -0.95
C LYS A 134 17.75 15.68 -1.36
N GLU A 135 17.46 15.84 -2.65
CA GLU A 135 16.51 16.86 -3.12
C GLU A 135 15.12 16.68 -2.50
N LEU A 136 14.63 15.45 -2.38
CA LEU A 136 13.34 15.15 -1.74
C LEU A 136 13.38 15.40 -0.23
N ILE A 137 14.39 14.89 0.46
CA ILE A 137 14.56 15.02 1.91
C ILE A 137 14.79 16.47 2.33
N ASP A 138 15.34 17.35 1.49
CA ASP A 138 15.49 18.77 1.81
C ASP A 138 14.15 19.54 1.77
N ARG A 139 13.08 18.96 1.19
CA ARG A 139 11.75 19.60 1.12
C ARG A 139 11.02 19.54 2.46
N SER A 140 10.23 20.57 2.76
CA SER A 140 9.39 20.64 3.96
C SER A 140 8.11 19.81 3.89
N ASP A 141 7.70 19.38 2.70
CA ASP A 141 6.50 18.58 2.44
C ASP A 141 6.78 17.07 2.34
N ILE A 142 8.03 16.66 2.56
CA ILE A 142 8.46 15.27 2.72
C ILE A 142 8.83 15.05 4.19
N PHE A 143 8.37 13.99 4.83
CA PHE A 143 8.44 13.84 6.30
C PHE A 143 9.45 12.79 6.77
N PHE A 144 9.74 11.79 5.94
CA PHE A 144 10.58 10.64 6.29
C PHE A 144 11.22 10.05 5.03
N LEU A 145 12.19 9.15 5.22
CA LEU A 145 12.63 8.23 4.17
C LEU A 145 11.72 7.01 4.22
N GLY A 146 11.09 6.69 3.09
CA GLY A 146 10.20 5.54 2.91
C GLY A 146 10.88 4.22 3.23
N GLU A 147 10.10 3.15 3.22
CA GLU A 147 10.54 1.85 3.74
C GLU A 147 11.83 1.36 3.09
N MET A 148 12.83 1.02 3.90
CA MET A 148 14.12 0.53 3.41
C MET A 148 14.06 -0.98 3.15
N MET A 149 13.39 -1.37 2.07
CA MET A 149 13.23 -2.76 1.64
C MET A 149 14.55 -3.42 1.23
N ASN A 150 15.54 -2.62 0.80
CA ASN A 150 16.88 -3.10 0.51
C ASN A 150 17.70 -3.34 1.80
N PHE A 151 17.13 -4.11 2.73
CA PHE A 151 17.82 -4.59 3.92
C PHE A 151 19.12 -5.35 3.62
N PRO A 152 19.27 -6.13 2.51
CA PRO A 152 20.55 -6.76 2.17
C PRO A 152 21.64 -5.71 1.91
N GLY A 153 21.29 -4.61 1.25
CA GLY A 153 22.18 -3.47 1.03
C GLY A 153 22.61 -2.81 2.34
N VAL A 154 21.71 -2.68 3.31
CA VAL A 154 22.04 -2.15 4.64
C VAL A 154 22.99 -3.09 5.39
N ILE A 155 22.66 -4.37 5.47
CA ILE A 155 23.47 -5.39 6.17
C ILE A 155 24.87 -5.51 5.55
N GLY A 156 24.94 -5.46 4.22
CA GLY A 156 26.17 -5.52 3.45
C GLY A 156 26.96 -4.21 3.40
N GLY A 157 26.43 -3.11 3.96
CA GLY A 157 27.10 -1.80 3.94
C GLY A 157 27.25 -1.21 2.54
N ASN A 158 26.27 -1.43 1.66
CA ASN A 158 26.27 -0.86 0.31
C ASN A 158 26.35 0.68 0.39
N ALA A 159 27.34 1.26 -0.29
CA ALA A 159 27.65 2.69 -0.17
C ALA A 159 26.48 3.59 -0.56
N GLU A 160 25.75 3.26 -1.63
CA GLU A 160 24.62 4.07 -2.11
C GLU A 160 23.43 4.01 -1.15
N VAL A 161 23.09 2.81 -0.66
CA VAL A 161 22.02 2.61 0.33
C VAL A 161 22.33 3.35 1.63
N MET A 162 23.57 3.23 2.12
CA MET A 162 24.00 3.93 3.33
C MET A 162 24.03 5.44 3.16
N GLU A 163 24.34 5.95 1.95
CA GLU A 163 24.29 7.38 1.65
C GLU A 163 22.85 7.93 1.75
N LYS A 164 21.86 7.23 1.18
CA LYS A 164 20.43 7.58 1.33
C LYS A 164 19.99 7.65 2.79
N ILE A 165 20.38 6.66 3.59
CA ILE A 165 20.14 6.63 5.05
C ILE A 165 20.79 7.82 5.76
N ASN A 166 22.06 8.12 5.44
CA ASN A 166 22.78 9.22 6.06
C ASN A 166 22.21 10.60 5.69
N ILE A 167 21.64 10.75 4.49
CA ILE A 167 20.92 11.96 4.08
C ILE A 167 19.72 12.20 5.00
N ALA A 168 18.87 11.21 5.20
CA ALA A 168 17.70 11.32 6.09
C ALA A 168 18.10 11.61 7.54
N LYS A 169 19.12 10.91 8.06
CA LYS A 169 19.67 11.15 9.41
C LYS A 169 20.20 12.56 9.58
N SER A 170 20.93 13.07 8.58
CA SER A 170 21.51 14.42 8.63
C SER A 170 20.42 15.50 8.60
N ALA A 171 19.27 15.22 7.99
CA ALA A 171 18.10 16.08 8.01
C ALA A 171 17.22 15.91 9.27
N GLY A 172 17.54 14.96 10.15
CA GLY A 172 16.75 14.64 11.34
C GLY A 172 15.39 14.03 11.04
N LYS A 173 15.22 13.42 9.85
CA LYS A 173 13.96 12.77 9.45
C LYS A 173 13.99 11.28 9.80
N PRO A 174 12.86 10.69 10.26
CA PRO A 174 12.75 9.26 10.48
C PRO A 174 13.01 8.45 9.22
N ILE A 175 13.35 7.18 9.42
CA ILE A 175 13.57 6.21 8.34
C ILE A 175 12.70 5.00 8.64
N ASP A 176 11.81 4.68 7.72
CA ASP A 176 10.93 3.53 7.83
C ASP A 176 11.62 2.25 7.36
N GLY A 177 11.19 1.13 7.94
CA GLY A 177 11.80 -0.16 7.69
C GLY A 177 10.84 -1.18 7.10
N HIS A 178 11.44 -2.11 6.38
CA HIS A 178 10.82 -3.30 5.79
C HIS A 178 11.85 -4.42 5.88
N ALA A 179 11.76 -5.19 6.97
CA ALA A 179 12.76 -6.21 7.29
C ALA A 179 12.10 -7.49 7.81
N PRO A 180 11.48 -8.29 6.93
CA PRO A 180 10.91 -9.57 7.30
C PRO A 180 12.02 -10.59 7.60
N SER A 181 11.84 -11.38 8.67
CA SER A 181 12.64 -12.59 8.94
C SER A 181 14.15 -12.40 9.12
N LEU A 182 14.63 -11.21 9.51
CA LEU A 182 16.04 -11.02 9.83
C LEU A 182 16.43 -11.75 11.12
N ASP A 183 17.60 -12.39 11.10
CA ASP A 183 18.20 -12.89 12.34
C ASP A 183 18.63 -11.72 13.26
N LYS A 184 18.87 -12.02 14.54
CA LYS A 184 19.17 -10.99 15.54
C LYS A 184 20.45 -10.19 15.26
N ASN A 185 21.44 -10.75 14.56
CA ASN A 185 22.68 -10.04 14.26
C ASN A 185 22.46 -9.06 13.11
N ASP A 186 21.76 -9.50 12.06
CA ASP A 186 21.46 -8.67 10.91
C ASP A 186 20.41 -7.61 11.24
N LEU A 187 19.42 -7.94 12.08
CA LEU A 187 18.47 -6.98 12.62
C LEU A 187 19.17 -5.86 13.40
N LYS A 188 20.17 -6.18 14.23
CA LYS A 188 20.97 -5.15 14.93
C LYS A 188 21.71 -4.24 13.96
N LYS A 189 22.27 -4.79 12.88
CA LYS A 189 22.95 -3.96 11.86
C LYS A 189 21.95 -3.02 11.21
N TYR A 190 20.79 -3.53 10.80
CA TYR A 190 19.72 -2.76 10.18
C TYR A 190 19.25 -1.60 11.08
N ILE A 191 18.90 -1.88 12.34
CA ILE A 191 18.49 -0.86 13.31
C ILE A 191 19.63 0.14 13.57
N SER A 192 20.88 -0.34 13.73
CA SER A 192 22.04 0.54 14.00
C SER A 192 22.36 1.50 12.86
N ALA A 193 21.95 1.19 11.62
CA ALA A 193 22.08 2.09 10.50
C ALA A 193 21.19 3.35 10.65
N GLY A 194 20.09 3.25 11.40
CA GLY A 194 19.20 4.36 11.74
C GLY A 194 17.73 4.15 11.36
N ILE A 195 17.37 2.96 10.86
CA ILE A 195 15.98 2.60 10.58
C ILE A 195 15.22 2.41 11.90
N SER A 196 14.08 3.07 12.04
CA SER A 196 13.40 3.25 13.34
C SER A 196 12.06 2.53 13.49
N THR A 197 11.44 2.10 12.39
CA THR A 197 10.15 1.39 12.39
C THR A 197 10.23 0.11 11.54
N ASP A 198 9.26 -0.78 11.70
CA ASP A 198 9.05 -1.93 10.82
C ASP A 198 7.58 -2.38 10.88
N HIS A 199 6.98 -2.73 9.73
CA HIS A 199 5.62 -3.25 9.60
C HIS A 199 5.56 -4.73 9.17
N GLU A 200 6.71 -5.38 8.97
CA GLU A 200 6.83 -6.72 8.37
C GLU A 200 6.83 -7.87 9.39
N SER A 201 6.67 -7.56 10.68
CA SER A 201 6.63 -8.58 11.72
C SER A 201 5.38 -9.45 11.59
N PHE A 202 5.55 -10.75 11.33
CA PHE A 202 4.43 -11.70 11.25
C PHE A 202 4.29 -12.60 12.48
N SER A 203 5.30 -12.60 13.37
CA SER A 203 5.30 -13.36 14.62
C SER A 203 5.58 -12.48 15.84
N LEU A 204 5.07 -12.92 16.99
CA LEU A 204 5.33 -12.25 18.26
C LEU A 204 6.83 -12.24 18.62
N GLU A 205 7.55 -13.31 18.28
CA GLU A 205 8.99 -13.43 18.55
C GLU A 205 9.81 -12.38 17.78
N GLU A 206 9.54 -12.24 16.49
CA GLU A 206 10.21 -11.25 15.64
C GLU A 206 9.92 -9.81 16.11
N ALA A 207 8.66 -9.51 16.42
CA ALA A 207 8.26 -8.21 16.95
C ALA A 207 8.96 -7.90 18.29
N LEU A 208 9.07 -8.89 19.19
CA LEU A 208 9.79 -8.74 20.46
C LEU A 208 11.29 -8.49 20.25
N ASP A 209 11.92 -9.14 19.27
CA ASP A 209 13.32 -8.88 18.94
C ASP A 209 13.52 -7.45 18.44
N LYS A 210 12.67 -6.96 17.52
CA LYS A 210 12.65 -5.57 17.04
C LYS A 210 12.50 -4.57 18.19
N LEU A 211 11.49 -4.78 19.05
CA LEU A 211 11.26 -3.94 20.23
C LEU A 211 12.44 -3.98 21.22
N SER A 212 13.07 -5.13 21.40
CA SER A 212 14.22 -5.28 22.33
C SER A 212 15.45 -4.48 21.91
N PHE A 213 15.56 -4.15 20.62
CA PHE A 213 16.63 -3.33 20.06
C PHE A 213 16.22 -1.87 19.81
N GLY A 214 15.02 -1.47 20.26
CA GLY A 214 14.55 -0.08 20.23
C GLY A 214 13.87 0.34 18.92
N MET A 215 13.59 -0.59 18.02
CA MET A 215 12.78 -0.34 16.82
C MET A 215 11.29 -0.38 17.19
N LYS A 216 10.51 0.56 16.66
CA LYS A 216 9.05 0.56 16.81
C LYS A 216 8.44 -0.46 15.86
N VAL A 217 7.37 -1.11 16.28
CA VAL A 217 6.63 -2.08 15.45
C VAL A 217 5.31 -1.44 15.03
N ILE A 218 5.04 -1.49 13.73
CA ILE A 218 3.78 -1.04 13.15
C ILE A 218 2.93 -2.29 12.89
N ILE A 219 1.80 -2.42 13.59
CA ILE A 219 0.91 -3.58 13.44
C ILE A 219 -0.02 -3.30 12.26
N ARG A 220 0.16 -4.05 11.17
CA ARG A 220 -0.63 -3.90 9.93
C ARG A 220 -1.90 -4.76 9.90
N GLU A 221 -2.95 -4.22 9.30
CA GLU A 221 -4.16 -4.95 8.93
C GLU A 221 -4.71 -4.44 7.58
N GLY A 222 -4.09 -4.90 6.49
CA GLY A 222 -4.40 -4.54 5.12
C GLY A 222 -5.05 -5.66 4.29
N SER A 223 -5.11 -5.45 2.99
CA SER A 223 -5.61 -6.40 1.99
C SER A 223 -4.59 -7.50 1.69
N ALA A 224 -3.30 -7.14 1.61
CA ALA A 224 -2.22 -8.09 1.33
C ALA A 224 -1.84 -8.91 2.57
N ALA A 225 -1.80 -8.28 3.75
CA ALA A 225 -1.35 -8.92 4.99
C ALA A 225 -2.11 -8.42 6.23
N LYS A 226 -2.33 -9.33 7.20
CA LYS A 226 -3.08 -9.07 8.44
C LYS A 226 -2.33 -9.64 9.63
N ASN A 227 -1.82 -8.76 10.50
CA ASN A 227 -0.94 -9.14 11.61
C ASN A 227 -1.48 -8.75 12.99
N PHE A 228 -2.66 -8.13 13.08
CA PHE A 228 -3.23 -7.75 14.37
C PHE A 228 -3.34 -8.96 15.30
N ASP A 229 -3.91 -10.08 14.83
CA ASP A 229 -4.18 -11.26 15.66
C ASP A 229 -2.89 -11.91 16.18
N ALA A 230 -1.76 -11.74 15.47
CA ALA A 230 -0.46 -12.23 15.90
C ALA A 230 0.24 -11.31 16.92
N LEU A 231 -0.03 -10.00 16.86
CA LEU A 231 0.77 -8.98 17.54
C LEU A 231 0.04 -8.19 18.63
N HIS A 232 -1.30 -8.19 18.67
CA HIS A 232 -2.08 -7.31 19.55
C HIS A 232 -1.78 -7.50 21.05
N SER A 233 -1.29 -8.69 21.46
CA SER A 233 -0.87 -8.95 22.83
C SER A 233 0.31 -8.09 23.30
N LEU A 234 1.00 -7.39 22.41
CA LEU A 234 2.07 -6.45 22.75
C LEU A 234 1.54 -5.13 23.36
N ILE A 235 0.29 -4.75 23.07
CA ILE A 235 -0.29 -3.45 23.44
C ILE A 235 -0.11 -3.12 24.93
N PRO A 236 -0.49 -4.00 25.89
CA PRO A 236 -0.45 -3.65 27.31
C PRO A 236 0.95 -3.36 27.87
N ARG A 237 2.02 -3.79 27.18
CA ARG A 237 3.40 -3.66 27.65
C ARG A 237 4.25 -2.74 26.79
N PHE A 238 3.91 -2.60 25.51
CA PHE A 238 4.74 -1.91 24.53
C PHE A 238 4.00 -0.79 23.80
N HIS A 239 2.83 -0.35 24.28
CA HIS A 239 2.02 0.68 23.61
C HIS A 239 2.82 1.90 23.14
N ASP A 240 3.85 2.36 23.86
CA ASP A 240 4.69 3.52 23.45
C ASP A 240 5.55 3.28 22.20
N ASN A 241 5.72 2.03 21.78
CA ASN A 241 6.54 1.60 20.64
C ASN A 241 5.75 0.86 19.57
N LEU A 242 4.42 0.93 19.63
CA LEU A 242 3.53 0.34 18.64
C LEU A 242 2.80 1.43 17.87
N MET A 243 2.54 1.19 16.58
CA MET A 243 1.62 1.99 15.76
C MET A 243 0.69 1.06 14.99
N PHE A 244 -0.34 1.61 14.34
CA PHE A 244 -1.24 0.86 13.47
C PHE A 244 -1.14 1.37 12.04
N CYS A 245 -1.18 0.45 11.08
CA CYS A 245 -1.23 0.80 9.68
C CYS A 245 -2.09 -0.14 8.84
N THR A 246 -2.36 0.25 7.59
CA THR A 246 -2.99 -0.63 6.61
C THR A 246 -2.03 -1.18 5.57
N ASP A 247 -0.87 -0.54 5.35
CA ASP A 247 0.08 -0.98 4.33
C ASP A 247 -0.58 -0.94 2.93
N ASP A 248 -0.79 -2.09 2.29
CA ASP A 248 -1.66 -2.21 1.12
C ASP A 248 -3.13 -2.36 1.49
N CYS A 249 -3.97 -1.40 1.10
CA CYS A 249 -5.42 -1.45 1.33
C CYS A 249 -6.22 -1.22 0.04
N HIS A 250 -6.76 -2.29 -0.55
CA HIS A 250 -7.60 -2.25 -1.75
C HIS A 250 -8.90 -1.48 -1.53
N PRO A 251 -9.53 -0.98 -2.62
CA PRO A 251 -10.70 -0.10 -2.50
C PRO A 251 -11.90 -0.78 -1.82
N ASP A 252 -12.12 -2.07 -2.03
CA ASP A 252 -13.22 -2.81 -1.39
C ASP A 252 -13.01 -3.00 0.12
N ASP A 253 -11.78 -3.29 0.56
CA ASP A 253 -11.44 -3.35 1.98
C ASP A 253 -11.53 -1.98 2.66
N LEU A 254 -11.06 -0.92 1.99
CA LEU A 254 -11.07 0.45 2.49
C LEU A 254 -12.49 0.94 2.78
N ILE A 255 -13.47 0.63 1.92
CA ILE A 255 -14.90 0.98 2.12
C ILE A 255 -15.46 0.35 3.41
N VAL A 256 -15.00 -0.86 3.75
CA VAL A 256 -15.49 -1.58 4.93
C VAL A 256 -14.90 -0.98 6.21
N GLY A 257 -13.72 -0.37 6.14
CA GLY A 257 -13.06 0.28 7.27
C GLY A 257 -11.55 0.36 7.09
N HIS A 258 -10.94 1.17 7.95
CA HIS A 258 -9.53 1.54 7.92
C HIS A 258 -8.91 1.26 9.30
N ILE A 259 -8.13 2.19 9.87
CA ILE A 259 -7.54 2.08 11.22
C ILE A 259 -8.58 1.85 12.33
N ASN A 260 -9.82 2.31 12.15
CA ASN A 260 -10.91 2.02 13.09
C ASN A 260 -11.15 0.52 13.30
N LYS A 261 -10.84 -0.34 12.32
CA LYS A 261 -10.94 -1.80 12.47
C LYS A 261 -9.95 -2.28 13.53
N LEU A 262 -8.68 -1.87 13.46
CA LEU A 262 -7.66 -2.24 14.45
C LEU A 262 -8.01 -1.71 15.84
N VAL A 263 -8.46 -0.46 15.93
CA VAL A 263 -8.92 0.15 17.19
C VAL A 263 -10.10 -0.62 17.78
N LYS A 264 -11.10 -0.96 16.97
CA LYS A 264 -12.27 -1.74 17.42
C LYS A 264 -11.90 -3.16 17.85
N LYS A 265 -10.98 -3.83 17.13
CA LYS A 265 -10.44 -5.15 17.54
C LYS A 265 -9.73 -5.03 18.89
N ALA A 266 -8.93 -3.99 19.10
CA ALA A 266 -8.22 -3.75 20.37
C ALA A 266 -9.15 -3.45 21.55
N ILE A 267 -10.20 -2.66 21.34
CA ILE A 267 -11.24 -2.41 22.36
C ILE A 267 -11.96 -3.71 22.72
N ASN A 268 -12.34 -4.50 21.72
CA ASN A 268 -13.03 -5.79 21.93
C ASN A 268 -12.13 -6.83 22.61
N ALA A 269 -10.81 -6.75 22.42
CA ALA A 269 -9.83 -7.56 23.15
C ALA A 269 -9.64 -7.11 24.61
N GLY A 270 -10.29 -6.02 25.05
CA GLY A 270 -10.30 -5.55 26.42
C GLY A 270 -9.10 -4.69 26.81
N TYR A 271 -8.37 -4.13 25.84
CA TYR A 271 -7.24 -3.25 26.13
C TYR A 271 -7.68 -1.87 26.60
N ASN A 272 -6.81 -1.22 27.37
CA ASN A 272 -7.05 0.12 27.89
C ASN A 272 -7.15 1.11 26.71
N ILE A 273 -8.22 1.91 26.68
CA ILE A 273 -8.46 2.90 25.63
C ILE A 273 -7.31 3.90 25.47
N PHE A 274 -6.63 4.30 26.55
CA PHE A 274 -5.51 5.23 26.45
C PHE A 274 -4.29 4.59 25.80
N ASP A 275 -4.02 3.31 26.06
CA ASP A 275 -2.96 2.56 25.35
C ASP A 275 -3.30 2.44 23.87
N ILE A 276 -4.58 2.20 23.54
CA ILE A 276 -5.04 2.13 22.14
C ILE A 276 -4.86 3.48 21.44
N LEU A 277 -5.25 4.60 22.09
CA LEU A 277 -5.07 5.95 21.55
C LEU A 277 -3.60 6.36 21.46
N GLN A 278 -2.75 5.86 22.36
CA GLN A 278 -1.30 6.02 22.27
C GLN A 278 -0.79 5.41 20.96
N VAL A 279 -1.23 4.19 20.63
CA VAL A 279 -0.85 3.46 19.41
C VAL A 279 -1.46 4.08 18.15
N SER A 280 -2.74 4.44 18.17
CA SER A 280 -3.49 4.86 16.97
C SER A 280 -3.40 6.36 16.65
N SER A 281 -2.85 7.17 17.55
CA SER A 281 -2.87 8.63 17.42
C SER A 281 -1.57 9.28 17.93
N VAL A 282 -1.20 9.07 19.21
CA VAL A 282 -0.06 9.80 19.81
C VAL A 282 1.27 9.39 19.18
N ASN A 283 1.55 8.10 19.08
CA ASN A 283 2.84 7.61 18.58
C ASN A 283 3.14 8.06 17.15
N PRO A 284 2.21 7.97 16.17
CA PRO A 284 2.47 8.49 14.83
C PRO A 284 2.77 10.01 14.82
N VAL A 285 2.03 10.81 15.61
CA VAL A 285 2.30 12.25 15.73
C VAL A 285 3.71 12.51 16.24
N MET A 286 4.09 11.83 17.31
CA MET A 286 5.38 12.05 17.96
C MET A 286 6.55 11.52 17.14
N HIS A 287 6.38 10.36 16.47
CA HIS A 287 7.44 9.73 15.71
C HIS A 287 7.81 10.52 14.44
N TYR A 288 6.79 10.95 13.68
CA TYR A 288 6.98 11.66 12.41
C TYR A 288 6.90 13.19 12.55
N ASN A 289 6.75 13.71 13.77
CA ASN A 289 6.58 15.14 14.06
C ASN A 289 5.44 15.78 13.24
N LEU A 290 4.27 15.12 13.26
CA LEU A 290 3.13 15.51 12.44
C LEU A 290 2.39 16.71 13.03
N ASN A 291 1.94 17.63 12.18
CA ASN A 291 1.05 18.73 12.59
C ASN A 291 -0.42 18.25 12.64
N VAL A 292 -0.70 17.33 13.56
CA VAL A 292 -2.02 16.73 13.80
C VAL A 292 -2.40 16.91 15.28
N GLY A 293 -3.64 17.28 15.55
CA GLY A 293 -4.11 17.52 16.91
C GLY A 293 -4.27 16.26 17.75
N LEU A 294 -3.96 16.37 19.05
CA LEU A 294 -4.15 15.32 20.06
C LEU A 294 -5.13 15.77 21.15
N LEU A 295 -6.12 16.58 20.75
CA LEU A 295 -7.14 17.17 21.62
C LEU A 295 -6.59 18.04 22.77
N GLN A 296 -5.50 18.78 22.55
CA GLN A 296 -4.99 19.75 23.52
C GLN A 296 -5.31 21.20 23.11
N PRO A 297 -5.46 22.15 24.06
CA PRO A 297 -5.52 23.57 23.71
C PRO A 297 -4.28 24.02 22.91
N GLY A 298 -4.49 24.69 21.79
CA GLY A 298 -3.46 25.14 20.85
C GLY A 298 -3.22 24.21 19.66
N ASP A 299 -3.64 22.95 19.76
CA ASP A 299 -3.55 21.97 18.68
C ASP A 299 -4.44 22.37 17.49
N PRO A 300 -4.11 21.92 16.27
CA PRO A 300 -5.11 21.78 15.22
C PRO A 300 -6.35 21.03 15.75
N ALA A 301 -7.55 21.48 15.39
CA ALA A 301 -8.78 20.82 15.78
C ALA A 301 -9.04 19.58 14.90
N ASP A 302 -8.21 18.55 15.10
CA ASP A 302 -8.32 17.24 14.45
C ASP A 302 -8.77 16.19 15.47
N PHE A 303 -9.99 15.70 15.34
CA PHE A 303 -10.56 14.72 16.27
C PHE A 303 -11.80 14.07 15.69
N ILE A 304 -12.28 13.03 16.36
CA ILE A 304 -13.50 12.32 15.98
C ILE A 304 -14.54 12.37 17.08
N VAL A 305 -15.80 12.29 16.68
CA VAL A 305 -16.94 12.11 17.58
C VAL A 305 -17.55 10.75 17.30
N VAL A 306 -17.74 9.95 18.35
CA VAL A 306 -18.29 8.58 18.24
C VAL A 306 -19.45 8.37 19.20
N ASP A 307 -20.34 7.42 18.87
CA ASP A 307 -21.51 7.08 19.69
C ASP A 307 -21.17 6.30 20.97
N GLY A 308 -20.06 5.56 20.96
CA GLY A 308 -19.57 4.79 22.10
C GLY A 308 -18.34 3.97 21.75
N LEU A 309 -17.59 3.49 22.74
CA LEU A 309 -16.36 2.71 22.51
C LEU A 309 -16.64 1.31 21.92
N SER A 310 -17.76 0.68 22.30
CA SER A 310 -18.08 -0.68 21.84
C SER A 310 -18.58 -0.71 20.38
N SER A 311 -19.49 0.20 20.02
CA SER A 311 -20.00 0.36 18.66
C SER A 311 -18.94 1.01 17.75
N LEU A 312 -18.26 2.03 18.26
CA LEU A 312 -17.28 2.86 17.55
C LEU A 312 -17.81 3.40 16.22
N ASN A 313 -19.09 3.79 16.17
CA ASN A 313 -19.64 4.41 14.95
C ASN A 313 -19.18 5.86 14.91
N ILE A 314 -18.56 6.25 13.79
CA ILE A 314 -18.06 7.62 13.58
C ILE A 314 -19.24 8.53 13.23
N ILE A 315 -19.51 9.52 14.09
CA ILE A 315 -20.55 10.52 13.90
C ILE A 315 -20.01 11.72 13.12
N SER A 316 -18.78 12.15 13.46
CA SER A 316 -18.11 13.29 12.87
C SER A 316 -16.60 13.07 12.84
N THR A 317 -15.95 13.60 11.82
CA THR A 317 -14.48 13.68 11.70
C THR A 317 -14.12 15.13 11.47
N TYR A 318 -13.39 15.72 12.41
CA TYR A 318 -12.94 17.11 12.35
C TYR A 318 -11.51 17.18 11.85
N ILE A 319 -11.24 18.09 10.91
CA ILE A 319 -9.91 18.38 10.37
C ILE A 319 -9.73 19.88 10.32
N ASN A 320 -8.77 20.40 11.10
CA ASN A 320 -8.61 21.82 11.36
C ASN A 320 -9.96 22.52 11.66
N GLY A 321 -10.80 21.88 12.47
CA GLY A 321 -12.07 22.44 12.94
C GLY A 321 -13.27 22.29 12.01
N ASP A 322 -13.09 21.80 10.78
CA ASP A 322 -14.18 21.53 9.85
C ASP A 322 -14.63 20.07 9.96
N ASP A 323 -15.94 19.82 10.11
CA ASP A 323 -16.51 18.45 10.08
C ASP A 323 -16.61 17.95 8.63
N VAL A 324 -15.59 17.20 8.21
CA VAL A 324 -15.42 16.79 6.80
C VAL A 324 -16.44 15.76 6.33
N LEU A 325 -17.21 15.15 7.25
CA LEU A 325 -18.29 14.22 6.90
C LEU A 325 -19.60 14.95 6.55
N LYS A 326 -19.84 16.11 7.16
CA LYS A 326 -21.07 16.91 6.91
C LYS A 326 -20.89 17.88 5.75
N GLU A 327 -19.67 18.37 5.55
CA GLU A 327 -19.35 19.32 4.48
C GLU A 327 -18.25 18.74 3.59
N PRO A 328 -18.55 17.71 2.79
CA PRO A 328 -17.56 17.09 1.94
C PRO A 328 -17.05 18.10 0.91
N ARG A 329 -15.73 18.31 0.89
CA ARG A 329 -15.09 19.20 -0.10
C ARG A 329 -15.39 18.69 -1.52
N PRO A 330 -15.83 19.53 -2.47
CA PRO A 330 -16.01 19.08 -3.84
C PRO A 330 -14.69 18.50 -4.37
N THR A 331 -14.75 17.32 -4.98
CA THR A 331 -13.61 16.77 -5.71
C THR A 331 -13.42 17.63 -6.94
N THR A 332 -12.27 18.28 -7.05
CA THR A 332 -11.85 18.80 -8.35
C THR A 332 -11.16 17.65 -9.09
N ASN A 333 -11.36 17.59 -10.41
CA ASN A 333 -10.62 16.61 -11.20
C ASN A 333 -9.17 17.07 -11.25
N VAL A 334 -8.34 16.53 -10.36
CA VAL A 334 -6.89 16.72 -10.40
C VAL A 334 -6.43 16.32 -11.80
N LYS A 335 -5.82 17.26 -12.51
CA LYS A 335 -5.35 17.02 -13.86
C LYS A 335 -4.22 15.98 -13.79
N ILE A 336 -4.49 14.80 -14.32
CA ILE A 336 -3.49 13.76 -14.49
C ILE A 336 -2.50 14.23 -15.58
N PRO A 337 -1.20 14.36 -15.28
CA PRO A 337 -0.19 14.67 -16.29
C PRO A 337 -0.12 13.60 -17.38
N THR A 338 0.41 13.94 -18.55
CA THR A 338 0.80 12.92 -19.52
C THR A 338 1.98 12.13 -18.96
N TYR A 339 1.93 10.80 -18.99
CA TYR A 339 2.99 9.94 -18.49
C TYR A 339 3.36 8.84 -19.50
N THR A 340 4.48 8.18 -19.24
CA THR A 340 4.99 7.09 -20.08
C THR A 340 4.10 5.86 -19.96
N PHE A 341 3.45 5.48 -21.05
CA PHE A 341 2.66 4.25 -21.14
C PHE A 341 2.62 3.76 -22.60
N PRO A 342 2.52 2.44 -22.84
CA PRO A 342 2.40 1.93 -24.21
C PRO A 342 1.14 2.48 -24.90
N ASN A 343 1.26 2.80 -26.19
CA ASN A 343 0.14 3.25 -27.02
C ASN A 343 -0.45 2.14 -27.92
N SER A 344 0.22 1.00 -27.97
CA SER A 344 -0.13 -0.18 -28.77
C SER A 344 0.61 -1.40 -28.23
N PHE A 345 0.11 -2.58 -28.55
CA PHE A 345 0.74 -3.86 -28.22
C PHE A 345 0.84 -4.73 -29.47
N ASP A 346 2.02 -5.35 -29.68
CA ASP A 346 2.24 -6.31 -30.77
C ASP A 346 2.01 -7.73 -30.23
N SER A 347 0.93 -8.37 -30.66
CA SER A 347 0.57 -9.72 -30.20
C SER A 347 1.57 -10.80 -30.61
N ASN A 348 2.44 -10.55 -31.60
CA ASN A 348 3.50 -11.48 -31.96
C ASN A 348 4.51 -11.71 -30.83
N LEU A 349 4.60 -10.77 -29.86
CA LEU A 349 5.44 -10.91 -28.68
C LEU A 349 4.98 -12.05 -27.76
N LEU A 350 3.73 -12.51 -27.88
CA LEU A 350 3.22 -13.66 -27.13
C LEU A 350 3.69 -15.00 -27.70
N VAL A 351 4.08 -15.03 -28.98
CA VAL A 351 4.45 -16.26 -29.69
C VAL A 351 5.91 -16.60 -29.38
N LYS A 352 6.12 -17.55 -28.47
CA LYS A 352 7.45 -18.01 -28.06
C LYS A 352 7.73 -19.40 -28.62
N LYS A 353 8.76 -19.52 -29.46
CA LYS A 353 9.32 -20.82 -29.86
C LYS A 353 10.18 -21.39 -28.74
N LEU A 354 10.08 -22.70 -28.53
CA LEU A 354 10.83 -23.43 -27.52
C LEU A 354 12.14 -23.97 -28.12
N ASP A 355 13.24 -23.74 -27.42
CA ASP A 355 14.55 -24.33 -27.78
C ASP A 355 14.63 -25.79 -27.31
N THR A 356 14.00 -26.11 -26.18
CA THR A 356 13.83 -27.47 -25.67
C THR A 356 12.39 -27.68 -25.23
N LYS A 357 11.93 -28.94 -25.23
CA LYS A 357 10.57 -29.26 -24.77
C LYS A 357 10.43 -29.23 -23.25
N ARG A 358 11.49 -28.92 -22.49
CA ARG A 358 11.47 -28.85 -21.03
C ARG A 358 11.37 -27.41 -20.60
N VAL A 359 10.21 -26.99 -20.12
CA VAL A 359 9.91 -25.60 -19.80
C VAL A 359 9.70 -25.41 -18.30
N LYS A 360 10.26 -24.34 -17.74
CA LYS A 360 9.99 -23.92 -16.37
C LYS A 360 8.59 -23.33 -16.27
N VAL A 361 7.88 -23.70 -15.21
CA VAL A 361 6.54 -23.22 -14.87
C VAL A 361 6.59 -22.60 -13.49
N ILE A 362 6.05 -21.38 -13.36
CA ILE A 362 5.86 -20.73 -12.06
C ILE A 362 4.68 -21.42 -11.36
N ASP A 363 4.87 -21.89 -10.14
CA ASP A 363 3.78 -22.46 -9.32
C ASP A 363 3.36 -21.47 -8.25
N VAL A 364 2.10 -21.05 -8.31
CA VAL A 364 1.48 -20.23 -7.27
C VAL A 364 1.32 -21.07 -6.01
N VAL A 365 1.84 -20.55 -4.89
CA VAL A 365 1.47 -21.03 -3.56
C VAL A 365 0.24 -20.27 -3.13
N LYS A 366 -0.84 -20.99 -2.84
CA LYS A 366 -2.12 -20.37 -2.47
C LYS A 366 -1.96 -19.56 -1.17
N ASP A 367 -2.49 -18.34 -1.18
CA ASP A 367 -2.53 -17.41 -0.03
C ASP A 367 -1.13 -16.96 0.46
N GLU A 368 -0.10 -17.09 -0.38
CA GLU A 368 1.29 -16.71 -0.10
C GLU A 368 1.87 -15.83 -1.22
N LEU A 369 2.82 -14.95 -0.89
CA LEU A 369 3.53 -14.11 -1.88
C LEU A 369 4.67 -14.86 -2.59
N ILE A 370 5.15 -15.94 -1.98
CA ILE A 370 6.21 -16.79 -2.53
C ILE A 370 5.68 -17.70 -3.65
N THR A 371 6.56 -18.05 -4.59
CA THR A 371 6.28 -19.02 -5.65
C THR A 371 7.14 -20.26 -5.51
N ASN A 372 6.62 -21.41 -5.91
CA ASN A 372 7.42 -22.56 -6.27
C ASN A 372 7.65 -22.57 -7.80
N TRP A 373 8.34 -23.59 -8.30
CA TRP A 373 8.38 -23.84 -9.74
C TRP A 373 8.67 -25.32 -10.03
N HIS A 374 8.24 -25.77 -11.20
CA HIS A 374 8.56 -27.10 -11.71
C HIS A 374 8.92 -27.06 -13.21
N VAL A 375 9.23 -28.23 -13.76
CA VAL A 375 9.54 -28.42 -15.18
C VAL A 375 8.43 -29.24 -15.81
N GLU A 376 7.82 -28.68 -16.85
CA GLU A 376 6.80 -29.33 -17.66
C GLU A 376 7.40 -29.75 -19.02
N ASN A 377 6.90 -30.86 -19.58
CA ASN A 377 7.27 -31.28 -20.93
C ASN A 377 6.22 -30.77 -21.93
N SER A 378 6.60 -29.80 -22.77
CA SER A 378 5.74 -29.33 -23.86
C SER A 378 5.59 -30.39 -24.94
N ASN A 379 4.37 -30.55 -25.45
CA ASN A 379 4.09 -31.43 -26.58
C ASN A 379 4.38 -30.76 -27.93
N THR A 380 4.44 -29.43 -27.96
CA THR A 380 4.63 -28.62 -29.16
C THR A 380 5.97 -27.87 -29.12
N ASP A 381 6.36 -27.26 -30.24
CA ASP A 381 7.57 -26.44 -30.33
C ASP A 381 7.28 -24.96 -29.99
N LEU A 382 6.06 -24.66 -29.55
CA LEU A 382 5.62 -23.34 -29.11
C LEU A 382 5.26 -23.39 -27.62
N LEU A 383 5.36 -22.24 -26.96
CA LEU A 383 4.90 -22.09 -25.58
C LEU A 383 3.38 -21.89 -25.58
N GLU A 384 2.66 -22.94 -25.20
CA GLU A 384 1.19 -22.99 -25.19
C GLU A 384 0.67 -23.27 -23.78
N ALA A 385 -0.45 -22.65 -23.44
CA ALA A 385 -1.21 -22.97 -22.24
C ALA A 385 -1.94 -24.33 -22.41
N ASN A 386 -2.19 -25.00 -21.29
CA ASN A 386 -3.12 -26.11 -21.18
C ASN A 386 -4.06 -25.88 -19.98
N PRO A 387 -5.16 -25.11 -20.17
CA PRO A 387 -6.07 -24.77 -19.07
C PRO A 387 -6.72 -25.96 -18.38
N LYS A 388 -6.81 -27.13 -19.05
CA LYS A 388 -7.33 -28.37 -18.44
C LYS A 388 -6.46 -28.88 -17.30
N GLU A 389 -5.16 -28.61 -17.36
CA GLU A 389 -4.16 -28.97 -16.35
C GLU A 389 -3.78 -27.76 -15.46
N ASP A 390 -4.55 -26.66 -15.52
CA ASP A 390 -4.25 -25.39 -14.82
C ASP A 390 -2.89 -24.81 -15.24
N LEU A 391 -2.49 -25.02 -16.50
CA LEU A 391 -1.27 -24.47 -17.06
C LEU A 391 -1.65 -23.29 -17.95
N LEU A 392 -1.32 -22.06 -17.52
CA LEU A 392 -1.67 -20.83 -18.21
C LEU A 392 -0.43 -20.12 -18.74
N LYS A 393 -0.61 -19.25 -19.72
CA LYS A 393 0.45 -18.33 -20.14
C LYS A 393 0.42 -17.11 -19.23
N ILE A 394 1.60 -16.66 -18.83
CA ILE A 394 1.82 -15.37 -18.17
C ILE A 394 2.67 -14.50 -19.09
N ALA A 395 2.32 -13.23 -19.25
CA ALA A 395 3.07 -12.29 -20.04
C ALA A 395 3.31 -11.00 -19.25
N VAL A 396 4.52 -10.46 -19.35
CA VAL A 396 4.88 -9.16 -18.78
C VAL A 396 5.40 -8.28 -19.91
N VAL A 397 4.74 -7.14 -20.14
CA VAL A 397 5.05 -6.19 -21.20
C VAL A 397 5.61 -4.92 -20.57
N SER A 398 6.80 -4.51 -21.00
CA SER A 398 7.42 -3.27 -20.52
C SER A 398 6.49 -2.10 -20.82
N ARG A 399 6.26 -1.28 -19.80
CA ARG A 399 5.57 0.00 -19.96
C ARG A 399 6.50 1.10 -20.48
N TYR A 400 7.81 0.91 -20.36
CA TYR A 400 8.82 1.93 -20.69
C TYR A 400 9.44 1.71 -22.07
N LYS A 401 9.69 0.46 -22.46
CA LYS A 401 10.32 0.14 -23.74
C LYS A 401 9.33 -0.49 -24.72
N LYS A 402 9.39 -0.02 -25.96
CA LYS A 402 8.57 -0.55 -27.05
C LYS A 402 9.06 -1.95 -27.44
N ASN A 403 8.11 -2.86 -27.66
CA ASN A 403 8.35 -4.24 -28.11
C ASN A 403 9.20 -5.09 -27.15
N GLU A 404 9.23 -4.76 -25.86
CA GLU A 404 9.88 -5.55 -24.83
C GLU A 404 8.81 -6.26 -24.00
N ALA A 405 8.77 -7.58 -24.09
CA ALA A 405 7.89 -8.41 -23.31
C ALA A 405 8.51 -9.80 -23.16
N SER A 406 8.15 -10.48 -22.07
CA SER A 406 8.47 -11.88 -21.87
C SER A 406 7.19 -12.68 -21.67
N VAL A 407 7.30 -13.99 -21.92
CA VAL A 407 6.20 -14.94 -21.82
C VAL A 407 6.68 -16.17 -21.07
N GLY A 408 5.90 -16.58 -20.07
CA GLY A 408 6.13 -17.74 -19.22
C GLY A 408 4.91 -18.65 -19.17
N LEU A 409 5.06 -19.72 -18.38
CA LEU A 409 3.94 -20.55 -17.96
C LEU A 409 3.75 -20.43 -16.46
N ILE A 410 2.50 -20.44 -16.02
CA ILE A 410 2.11 -20.34 -14.63
C ILE A 410 1.01 -21.33 -14.30
N ARG A 411 1.02 -21.86 -13.08
CA ARG A 411 0.03 -22.81 -12.57
C ARG A 411 -0.53 -22.36 -11.22
N GLY A 412 -1.81 -22.65 -10.99
CA GLY A 412 -2.47 -22.49 -9.69
C GLY A 412 -3.59 -21.44 -9.67
N PHE A 413 -3.80 -20.72 -10.78
CA PHE A 413 -4.89 -19.76 -10.91
C PHE A 413 -6.23 -20.46 -11.10
N GLY A 414 -6.31 -21.56 -11.85
CA GLY A 414 -7.55 -22.29 -12.13
C GLY A 414 -8.45 -21.70 -13.20
N ILE A 415 -8.02 -20.61 -13.86
CA ILE A 415 -8.78 -19.98 -14.95
C ILE A 415 -8.86 -20.97 -16.13
N ASN A 416 -10.06 -21.26 -16.64
CA ASN A 416 -10.26 -22.24 -17.71
C ASN A 416 -10.64 -21.64 -19.07
N LYS A 417 -10.94 -20.33 -19.10
CA LYS A 417 -11.23 -19.55 -20.31
C LYS A 417 -10.77 -18.10 -20.12
N GLY A 418 -10.46 -17.43 -21.21
CA GLY A 418 -10.16 -16.00 -21.17
C GLY A 418 -8.83 -15.66 -20.51
N ALA A 419 -8.71 -14.42 -20.02
CA ALA A 419 -7.50 -13.89 -19.39
C ALA A 419 -7.80 -12.74 -18.42
N ILE A 420 -6.93 -12.57 -17.43
CA ILE A 420 -6.86 -11.37 -16.57
C ILE A 420 -5.65 -10.53 -16.98
N ALA A 421 -5.73 -9.21 -16.81
CA ALA A 421 -4.58 -8.33 -16.95
C ALA A 421 -4.64 -7.14 -16.00
N ALA A 422 -3.47 -6.58 -15.68
CA ALA A 422 -3.32 -5.40 -14.84
C ALA A 422 -2.13 -4.56 -15.27
N SER A 423 -2.15 -3.27 -14.95
CA SER A 423 -0.97 -2.40 -14.96
C SER A 423 -0.41 -2.13 -13.56
N ILE A 424 -0.92 -2.82 -12.54
CA ILE A 424 -0.38 -2.89 -11.18
C ILE A 424 0.35 -4.23 -11.07
N ALA A 425 1.68 -4.18 -11.09
CA ALA A 425 2.57 -5.34 -11.05
C ALA A 425 3.83 -4.96 -10.24
N HIS A 426 3.78 -5.20 -8.93
CA HIS A 426 4.77 -4.71 -7.97
C HIS A 426 6.21 -5.06 -8.39
N ASP A 427 7.19 -4.16 -8.31
CA ASP A 427 7.09 -2.70 -8.05
C ASP A 427 7.33 -1.87 -9.34
N SER A 428 7.69 -2.52 -10.44
CA SER A 428 7.93 -1.84 -11.73
C SER A 428 6.64 -1.46 -12.48
N HIS A 429 5.51 -2.03 -12.05
CA HIS A 429 4.16 -1.83 -12.57
C HIS A 429 4.03 -1.96 -14.09
N HIS A 430 4.78 -2.89 -14.68
CA HIS A 430 4.58 -3.29 -16.06
C HIS A 430 3.16 -3.81 -16.31
N ILE A 431 2.79 -3.97 -17.58
CA ILE A 431 1.52 -4.63 -17.89
C ILE A 431 1.74 -6.12 -17.72
N ILE A 432 0.97 -6.77 -16.85
CA ILE A 432 1.00 -8.21 -16.61
C ILE A 432 -0.35 -8.82 -17.03
N ALA A 433 -0.30 -10.00 -17.65
CA ALA A 433 -1.49 -10.72 -18.06
C ALA A 433 -1.32 -12.23 -17.87
N ILE A 434 -2.38 -12.91 -17.45
CA ILE A 434 -2.44 -14.37 -17.33
C ILE A 434 -3.66 -14.86 -18.09
N GLY A 435 -3.49 -15.85 -18.97
CA GLY A 435 -4.58 -16.31 -19.82
C GLY A 435 -4.43 -17.69 -20.41
N CYS A 436 -5.54 -18.16 -20.96
CA CYS A 436 -5.70 -19.49 -21.54
C CYS A 436 -5.14 -19.61 -22.96
N ASP A 437 -4.94 -18.49 -23.65
CA ASP A 437 -4.48 -18.41 -25.03
C ASP A 437 -4.01 -16.98 -25.38
N ASP A 438 -3.27 -16.87 -26.48
CA ASP A 438 -2.67 -15.61 -26.93
C ASP A 438 -3.70 -14.55 -27.33
N ASN A 439 -4.86 -14.95 -27.85
CA ASN A 439 -5.91 -14.01 -28.22
C ASN A 439 -6.52 -13.38 -26.95
N SER A 440 -6.86 -14.18 -25.96
CA SER A 440 -7.40 -13.71 -24.68
C SER A 440 -6.44 -12.75 -23.96
N ILE A 441 -5.15 -13.09 -23.93
CA ILE A 441 -4.10 -12.21 -23.38
C ILE A 441 -4.01 -10.90 -24.20
N THR A 442 -4.02 -11.00 -25.53
CA THR A 442 -3.99 -9.82 -26.42
C THR A 442 -5.17 -8.89 -26.20
N GLN A 443 -6.39 -9.40 -26.09
CA GLN A 443 -7.59 -8.59 -25.82
C GLN A 443 -7.47 -7.85 -24.49
N SER A 444 -6.99 -8.55 -23.46
CA SER A 444 -6.81 -7.99 -22.12
C SER A 444 -5.75 -6.88 -22.10
N ILE A 445 -4.56 -7.13 -22.68
CA ILE A 445 -3.50 -6.12 -22.78
C ILE A 445 -3.94 -4.91 -23.59
N ASN A 446 -4.63 -5.11 -24.72
CA ASN A 446 -5.14 -4.01 -25.54
C ASN A 446 -6.13 -3.11 -24.78
N TYR A 447 -6.95 -3.69 -23.91
CA TYR A 447 -7.83 -2.91 -23.04
C TYR A 447 -7.02 -2.07 -22.04
N ILE A 448 -6.02 -2.66 -21.38
CA ILE A 448 -5.15 -1.93 -20.45
C ILE A 448 -4.44 -0.77 -21.17
N VAL A 449 -3.90 -1.02 -22.36
CA VAL A 449 -3.31 0.01 -23.23
C VAL A 449 -4.31 1.12 -23.56
N LYS A 450 -5.52 0.77 -24.00
CA LYS A 450 -6.58 1.72 -24.36
C LYS A 450 -7.01 2.60 -23.19
N CYS A 451 -7.08 2.04 -21.99
CA CYS A 451 -7.47 2.76 -20.78
C CYS A 451 -6.38 3.66 -20.21
N GLY A 452 -5.12 3.52 -20.67
CA GLY A 452 -3.98 4.11 -19.97
C GLY A 452 -3.79 3.44 -18.61
N GLY A 453 -3.83 2.11 -18.58
CA GLY A 453 -3.75 1.34 -17.35
C GLY A 453 -5.10 1.03 -16.70
N GLY A 454 -5.08 0.04 -15.81
CA GLY A 454 -6.27 -0.52 -15.19
C GLY A 454 -6.07 -1.96 -14.73
N ILE A 455 -7.19 -2.60 -14.44
CA ILE A 455 -7.32 -4.04 -14.29
C ILE A 455 -8.49 -4.54 -15.14
N CYS A 456 -8.39 -5.74 -15.70
CA CYS A 456 -9.47 -6.32 -16.49
C CYS A 456 -9.53 -7.84 -16.42
N TYR A 457 -10.72 -8.35 -16.74
CA TYR A 457 -10.99 -9.75 -17.02
C TYR A 457 -11.69 -9.84 -18.37
N PHE A 458 -11.14 -10.63 -19.28
CA PHE A 458 -11.77 -11.05 -20.53
C PHE A 458 -12.25 -12.49 -20.37
N ASP A 459 -13.55 -12.76 -20.53
CA ASP A 459 -14.14 -14.09 -20.27
C ASP A 459 -14.15 -15.02 -21.50
N GLY A 460 -13.56 -14.56 -22.61
CA GLY A 460 -13.60 -15.24 -23.92
C GLY A 460 -14.54 -14.56 -24.93
N ASP A 461 -15.44 -13.69 -24.48
CA ASP A 461 -16.39 -12.97 -25.32
C ASP A 461 -16.43 -11.47 -24.98
N SER A 462 -16.56 -11.14 -23.70
CA SER A 462 -16.70 -9.78 -23.17
C SER A 462 -15.53 -9.39 -22.29
N ILE A 463 -15.24 -8.08 -22.27
CA ILE A 463 -14.23 -7.49 -21.39
C ILE A 463 -14.90 -6.69 -20.27
N TYR A 464 -14.47 -6.97 -19.04
CA TYR A 464 -14.83 -6.25 -17.83
C TYR A 464 -13.57 -5.59 -17.30
N GLY A 465 -13.65 -4.35 -16.80
CA GLY A 465 -12.46 -3.72 -16.24
C GLY A 465 -12.74 -2.49 -15.40
N LEU A 466 -11.71 -2.13 -14.64
CA LEU A 466 -11.61 -0.90 -13.86
C LEU A 466 -10.44 -0.09 -14.45
N PRO A 467 -10.74 1.00 -15.20
CA PRO A 467 -9.71 1.91 -15.69
C PRO A 467 -8.99 2.62 -14.55
N LEU A 468 -7.67 2.72 -14.65
CA LEU A 468 -6.82 3.42 -13.67
C LEU A 468 -5.99 4.50 -14.37
N PRO A 469 -6.62 5.57 -14.87
CA PRO A 469 -5.99 6.52 -15.78
C PRO A 469 -4.85 7.31 -15.14
N ALA A 470 -4.79 7.42 -13.80
CA ALA A 470 -3.69 8.08 -13.11
C ALA A 470 -2.50 7.13 -13.02
N PHE A 471 -1.54 7.32 -13.93
CA PHE A 471 -0.27 6.58 -14.00
C PHE A 471 -0.42 5.06 -14.18
N GLY A 472 -1.62 4.58 -14.53
CA GLY A 472 -1.93 3.15 -14.57
C GLY A 472 -2.05 2.50 -13.19
N LEU A 473 -2.21 3.29 -12.13
CA LEU A 473 -2.26 2.84 -10.74
C LEU A 473 -3.55 3.24 -10.03
N MET A 474 -4.06 4.45 -10.31
CA MET A 474 -5.18 5.03 -9.55
C MET A 474 -6.29 5.58 -10.45
N THR A 475 -7.47 5.78 -9.85
CA THR A 475 -8.60 6.48 -10.44
C THR A 475 -9.11 7.61 -9.54
N ASN A 476 -9.74 8.62 -10.15
CA ASN A 476 -10.42 9.70 -9.44
C ASN A 476 -11.92 9.41 -9.19
N GLU A 477 -12.39 8.22 -9.59
CA GLU A 477 -13.72 7.72 -9.22
C GLU A 477 -13.85 7.57 -7.69
N SER A 478 -15.08 7.50 -7.18
CA SER A 478 -15.27 7.25 -5.75
C SER A 478 -14.86 5.83 -5.37
N ALA A 479 -14.53 5.63 -4.10
CA ALA A 479 -14.19 4.30 -3.58
C ALA A 479 -15.32 3.30 -3.87
N GLU A 480 -16.59 3.69 -3.73
CA GLU A 480 -17.73 2.81 -4.02
C GLU A 480 -17.76 2.34 -5.47
N VAL A 481 -17.41 3.20 -6.42
CA VAL A 481 -17.33 2.82 -7.85
C VAL A 481 -16.15 1.89 -8.09
N ALA A 482 -14.96 2.26 -7.63
CA ALA A 482 -13.75 1.47 -7.82
C ALA A 482 -13.82 0.12 -7.09
N GLY A 483 -14.24 0.11 -5.84
CA GLY A 483 -14.39 -1.09 -5.01
C GLY A 483 -15.48 -2.03 -5.52
N LYS A 484 -16.61 -1.50 -5.99
CA LYS A 484 -17.63 -2.33 -6.66
C LYS A 484 -17.07 -2.96 -7.94
N ALA A 485 -16.38 -2.20 -8.77
CA ALA A 485 -15.79 -2.72 -10.00
C ALA A 485 -14.73 -3.81 -9.70
N TYR A 486 -13.84 -3.56 -8.75
CA TYR A 486 -12.84 -4.52 -8.28
C TYR A 486 -13.48 -5.81 -7.76
N HIS A 487 -14.48 -5.67 -6.89
CA HIS A 487 -15.22 -6.81 -6.33
C HIS A 487 -15.91 -7.63 -7.43
N GLU A 488 -16.62 -6.97 -8.35
CA GLU A 488 -17.30 -7.64 -9.46
C GLU A 488 -16.32 -8.38 -10.38
N LEU A 489 -15.15 -7.79 -10.66
CA LEU A 489 -14.09 -8.45 -11.44
C LEU A 489 -13.59 -9.71 -10.75
N THR A 490 -13.26 -9.61 -9.47
CA THR A 490 -12.77 -10.75 -8.67
C THR A 490 -13.81 -11.86 -8.61
N GLN A 491 -15.08 -11.53 -8.34
CA GLN A 491 -16.16 -12.53 -8.29
C GLN A 491 -16.39 -13.22 -9.63
N ARG A 492 -16.27 -12.50 -10.76
CA ARG A 492 -16.39 -13.11 -12.10
C ARG A 492 -15.27 -14.10 -12.38
N VAL A 493 -14.03 -13.72 -12.10
CA VAL A 493 -12.85 -14.58 -12.30
C VAL A 493 -12.97 -15.85 -11.45
N ILE A 494 -13.43 -15.74 -10.20
CA ILE A 494 -13.70 -16.88 -9.32
C ILE A 494 -14.84 -17.75 -9.84
N ALA A 495 -15.96 -17.14 -10.24
CA ALA A 495 -17.12 -17.87 -10.78
C ALA A 495 -16.77 -18.67 -12.05
N ASP A 496 -15.81 -18.18 -12.84
CA ASP A 496 -15.31 -18.83 -14.05
C ASP A 496 -14.16 -19.82 -13.80
N GLY A 497 -13.90 -20.18 -12.53
CA GLY A 497 -13.07 -21.33 -12.14
C GLY A 497 -11.78 -20.99 -11.39
N CYS A 498 -11.49 -19.70 -11.18
CA CYS A 498 -10.29 -19.32 -10.43
C CYS A 498 -10.34 -19.85 -8.98
N LYS A 499 -9.23 -20.43 -8.53
CA LYS A 499 -9.09 -21.06 -7.20
C LYS A 499 -8.57 -20.11 -6.13
N LEU A 500 -8.11 -18.92 -6.53
CA LEU A 500 -7.53 -17.90 -5.66
C LEU A 500 -8.61 -16.94 -5.16
N GLN A 501 -8.47 -16.48 -3.92
CA GLN A 501 -9.39 -15.48 -3.37
C GLN A 501 -9.10 -14.07 -3.92
N ALA A 502 -7.83 -13.76 -4.18
CA ALA A 502 -7.36 -12.46 -4.66
C ALA A 502 -6.49 -12.61 -5.93
N PRO A 503 -7.06 -13.04 -7.07
CA PRO A 503 -6.29 -13.36 -8.28
C PRO A 503 -5.46 -12.20 -8.82
N PHE A 504 -6.00 -10.97 -8.79
CA PHE A 504 -5.27 -9.78 -9.25
C PHE A 504 -4.08 -9.46 -8.36
N MET A 505 -4.24 -9.60 -7.04
CA MET A 505 -3.14 -9.42 -6.09
C MET A 505 -2.07 -10.49 -6.28
N THR A 506 -2.44 -11.77 -6.35
CA THR A 506 -1.46 -12.82 -6.60
C THR A 506 -0.72 -12.59 -7.92
N MET A 507 -1.41 -12.13 -8.97
CA MET A 507 -0.77 -11.80 -10.25
C MET A 507 0.22 -10.64 -10.13
N SER A 508 -0.09 -9.58 -9.39
CA SER A 508 0.78 -8.40 -9.29
C SER A 508 2.14 -8.74 -8.67
N PHE A 509 2.21 -9.70 -7.76
CA PHE A 509 3.46 -10.17 -7.15
C PHE A 509 4.27 -11.17 -8.01
N MET A 510 3.79 -11.57 -9.18
CA MET A 510 4.54 -12.48 -10.06
C MET A 510 5.70 -11.78 -10.78
N SER A 511 5.73 -10.44 -10.77
CA SER A 511 6.82 -9.63 -11.31
C SER A 511 7.79 -9.06 -10.28
N LEU A 512 7.56 -9.28 -8.99
CA LEU A 512 8.38 -8.71 -7.93
C LEU A 512 9.65 -9.55 -7.72
N SER A 513 10.79 -9.07 -8.24
CA SER A 513 12.06 -9.79 -8.31
C SER A 513 12.81 -9.97 -6.98
N VAL A 514 12.24 -9.46 -5.88
CA VAL A 514 12.80 -9.56 -4.52
C VAL A 514 12.06 -10.57 -3.63
N ILE A 515 11.00 -11.23 -4.13
CA ILE A 515 10.26 -12.28 -3.41
C ILE A 515 10.51 -13.65 -4.08
N PRO A 516 11.00 -14.68 -3.35
CA PRO A 516 11.30 -16.00 -3.93
C PRO A 516 10.09 -16.76 -4.52
N HIS A 517 10.27 -17.79 -5.35
CA HIS A 517 11.54 -18.33 -5.89
C HIS A 517 11.74 -18.01 -7.39
N LEU A 518 10.68 -18.09 -8.20
CA LEU A 518 10.71 -17.83 -9.65
C LEU A 518 9.65 -16.80 -10.03
N LYS A 519 10.08 -15.74 -10.70
CA LYS A 519 9.26 -14.58 -11.10
C LYS A 519 9.44 -14.29 -12.59
N ILE A 520 8.73 -13.29 -13.11
CA ILE A 520 8.80 -12.89 -14.52
C ILE A 520 8.86 -11.37 -14.68
N THR A 521 9.82 -10.88 -15.45
CA THR A 521 9.97 -9.45 -15.80
C THR A 521 9.82 -9.28 -17.32
N PRO A 522 9.73 -8.06 -17.88
CA PRO A 522 9.71 -7.89 -19.34
C PRO A 522 10.95 -8.47 -20.05
N THR A 523 12.07 -8.63 -19.33
CA THR A 523 13.32 -9.17 -19.87
C THR A 523 13.28 -10.70 -19.99
N SER A 524 12.95 -11.42 -18.92
CA SER A 524 12.90 -12.89 -18.88
C SER A 524 12.25 -13.38 -17.58
N LEU A 525 12.20 -14.71 -17.40
CA LEU A 525 12.07 -15.28 -16.06
C LEU A 525 13.25 -14.85 -15.17
N PHE A 526 12.97 -14.66 -13.89
CA PHE A 526 13.95 -14.26 -12.89
C PHE A 526 13.99 -15.29 -11.77
N ASP A 527 15.17 -15.87 -11.54
CA ASP A 527 15.46 -16.80 -10.45
C ASP A 527 15.95 -15.97 -9.27
N VAL A 528 15.07 -15.81 -8.27
CA VAL A 528 15.31 -14.92 -7.12
C VAL A 528 16.36 -15.54 -6.19
N ASP A 529 16.40 -16.86 -6.07
CA ASP A 529 17.37 -17.57 -5.23
C ASP A 529 18.80 -17.36 -5.72
N LYS A 530 19.00 -17.36 -7.05
CA LYS A 530 20.29 -17.04 -7.69
C LYS A 530 20.45 -15.55 -7.98
N PHE A 531 19.40 -14.77 -7.77
CA PHE A 531 19.32 -13.35 -8.07
C PHE A 531 19.80 -13.01 -9.49
N SER A 532 19.27 -13.74 -10.48
CA SER A 532 19.67 -13.60 -11.89
C SER A 532 18.57 -14.00 -12.87
N PHE A 533 18.63 -13.45 -14.09
CA PHE A 533 17.76 -13.89 -15.18
C PHE A 533 17.99 -15.35 -15.55
N THR A 534 16.91 -16.04 -15.88
CA THR A 534 16.96 -17.44 -16.30
C THR A 534 16.10 -17.67 -17.54
N ASN A 535 16.49 -18.67 -18.34
CA ASN A 535 15.72 -19.08 -19.50
C ASN A 535 14.50 -19.90 -19.08
N ILE A 536 13.44 -19.81 -19.88
CA ILE A 536 12.26 -20.65 -19.75
C ILE A 536 12.53 -22.11 -20.13
N CYS A 537 13.39 -22.36 -21.12
CA CYS A 537 13.81 -23.70 -21.50
C CYS A 537 15.01 -24.14 -20.64
N LEU A 538 15.01 -25.41 -20.22
CA LEU A 538 16.16 -26.07 -19.59
C LEU A 538 17.12 -26.69 -20.61
#